data_AF-A0A7X3A8B4-F1
#
_entry.id   AF-A0A7X3A8B4-F1
#
_cell.length_a   1.000
_cell.length_b   1.000
_cell.length_c   1.000
_cell.angle_alpha   90.00
_cell.angle_beta   90.00
_cell.angle_gamma   90.00
#
_symmetry.space_group_name_H-M   'P 1'
#
loop_
_entity.id
_entity.type
_entity.pdbx_description
1 polymer ?
#
loop_
_entity_poly.entity_id
_entity_poly.type
_entity_poly.pdbx_seq_one_letter_code
_entity_poly.pdbx_strand_id
1 'polypeptide(L)' 'MTQNDKNELEKVNFGELPIGEYEDVEFSEELADEADHKAAERAAQADQRARQHSQE' A
#
# COMPACT_ATOMS: atom_id res chain seq x y z
N MET A 1 7.09 9.50 32.63
CA MET A 1 5.81 9.06 32.03
C MET A 1 4.87 8.78 33.18
N THR A 2 4.01 9.74 33.48
CA THR A 2 3.14 9.77 34.65
C THR A 2 1.94 8.86 34.41
N GLN A 3 1.51 8.12 35.44
CA GLN A 3 0.43 7.11 35.36
C GLN A 3 -0.94 7.67 34.90
N ASN A 4 -1.08 8.99 34.73
CA ASN A 4 -2.28 9.66 34.21
C ASN A 4 -2.55 9.43 32.72
N ASP A 5 -1.52 9.17 31.90
CA ASP A 5 -1.68 9.05 30.44
C ASP A 5 -2.48 7.79 30.03
N LYS A 6 -2.54 6.79 30.91
CA LYS A 6 -3.21 5.50 30.65
C LYS A 6 -4.73 5.61 30.64
N ASN A 7 -5.30 6.61 31.32
CA ASN A 7 -6.74 6.74 31.53
C ASN A 7 -7.44 7.56 30.41
N GLU A 8 -6.66 8.20 29.54
CA GLU A 8 -7.20 8.98 28.42
C GLU A 8 -7.55 8.09 27.23
N LEU A 9 -6.78 7.01 27.01
CA LEU A 9 -7.01 6.03 25.95
C LEU A 9 -8.31 5.24 26.11
N GLU A 10 -8.75 4.99 27.35
CA GLU A 10 -10.01 4.24 27.63
C GLU A 10 -11.28 5.06 27.31
N LYS A 11 -11.17 6.38 27.19
CA LYS A 11 -12.29 7.28 26.86
C LYS A 11 -12.46 7.51 25.35
N VAL A 12 -11.51 7.04 24.54
CA VAL A 12 -11.56 7.23 23.09
C VAL A 12 -12.44 6.14 22.49
N ASN A 13 -13.59 6.52 21.94
CA ASN A 13 -14.44 5.61 21.19
C ASN A 13 -13.83 5.33 19.81
N PHE A 14 -12.93 4.34 19.75
CA PHE A 14 -12.29 3.90 18.49
C PHE A 14 -13.29 3.32 17.48
N GLY A 15 -14.52 2.99 17.90
CA GLY A 15 -15.59 2.45 17.04
C GLY A 15 -16.34 3.52 16.22
N GLU A 16 -16.18 4.80 16.56
CA GLU A 16 -16.78 5.94 15.83
C GLU A 16 -15.76 6.74 15.02
N LEU A 17 -14.55 6.21 14.84
CA LEU A 17 -13.57 6.85 13.95
C LEU A 17 -14.09 6.77 12.50
N PRO A 18 -14.05 7.88 11.74
CA PRO A 18 -14.43 7.87 10.34
C PRO A 18 -13.53 6.88 9.60
N ILE A 19 -14.14 5.85 9.01
CA ILE A 19 -13.44 4.95 8.11
C ILE A 19 -13.18 5.75 6.83
N GLY A 20 -11.91 6.07 6.59
CA GLY A 20 -11.50 6.67 5.33
C GLY A 20 -11.71 5.67 4.20
N GLU A 21 -12.59 5.98 3.26
CA GLU A 21 -12.60 5.31 1.96
C GLU A 21 -11.43 5.88 1.16
N TYR A 22 -10.32 5.14 1.13
CA TYR A 22 -9.20 5.49 0.27
C TYR A 22 -9.59 5.10 -1.15
N GLU A 23 -9.71 6.09 -2.05
CA GLU A 23 -9.87 5.84 -3.48
C GLU A 23 -8.66 5.06 -4.02
N ASP A 24 -8.90 4.15 -4.96
CA ASP A 24 -7.86 3.31 -5.55
C ASP A 24 -6.72 4.19 -6.07
N VAL A 25 -5.49 3.92 -5.59
CA VAL A 25 -4.31 4.68 -6.01
C VAL A 25 -3.98 4.32 -7.46
N GLU A 26 -4.37 5.19 -8.39
CA GLU A 26 -4.03 5.04 -9.80
C GLU A 26 -2.56 5.36 -10.06
N PHE A 27 -1.93 4.56 -10.93
CA PHE A 27 -0.55 4.79 -11.36
C PHE A 27 -0.47 6.11 -12.15
N SER A 28 0.12 7.14 -11.54
CA SER A 28 0.35 8.44 -12.19
C SER A 28 1.69 8.43 -12.90
N GLU A 29 1.70 8.19 -14.22
CA GLU A 29 2.91 8.14 -15.04
C GLU A 29 3.75 9.42 -14.96
N GLU A 30 3.13 10.59 -14.79
CA GLU A 30 3.82 11.87 -14.62
C GLU A 30 4.62 11.98 -13.29
N LEU A 31 4.20 11.22 -12.27
CA LEU A 31 4.88 11.16 -10.97
C LEU A 31 5.87 10.01 -10.87
N ALA A 32 5.85 9.09 -11.84
CA ALA A 32 6.74 7.94 -11.87
C ALA A 32 8.15 8.40 -12.22
N ASP A 33 9.13 8.00 -11.40
CA ASP A 33 10.53 8.24 -11.72
C ASP A 33 11.11 7.09 -12.56
N GLU A 34 12.36 7.25 -13.00
CA GLU A 34 13.03 6.23 -13.81
C GLU A 34 13.15 4.87 -13.08
N ALA A 35 13.14 4.87 -11.75
CA ALA A 35 13.18 3.63 -10.96
C ALA A 35 11.82 2.92 -10.98
N ASP A 36 10.72 3.67 -10.91
CA ASP A 36 9.36 3.12 -11.02
C ASP A 36 9.15 2.43 -12.38
N HIS A 37 9.58 3.07 -13.47
CA HIS A 37 9.53 2.48 -14.81
C HIS A 37 10.35 1.19 -14.92
N LYS A 38 11.56 1.18 -14.36
CA LYS A 38 12.42 -0.02 -14.36
C LYS A 38 11.84 -1.14 -13.51
N ALA A 39 11.18 -0.82 -12.42
CA ALA A 39 10.50 -1.81 -11.58
C ALA A 39 9.32 -2.44 -12.33
N ALA A 40 8.49 -1.63 -13.00
CA ALA A 40 7.39 -2.11 -13.82
C ALA A 40 7.86 -3.02 -14.96
N GLU A 41 8.94 -2.64 -15.66
CA GLU A 41 9.52 -3.46 -16.74
C GLU A 41 10.02 -4.82 -16.22
N ARG A 42 10.74 -4.83 -15.09
CA ARG A 42 11.23 -6.08 -14.48
C ARG A 42 10.10 -7.00 -14.03
N ALA A 43 9.04 -6.43 -13.46
CA ALA A 43 7.86 -7.18 -13.06
C ALA A 43 7.19 -7.82 -14.28
N ALA A 44 6.98 -7.06 -15.35
CA ALA A 44 6.40 -7.56 -16.60
C ALA A 44 7.24 -8.70 -17.22
N GLN A 45 8.57 -8.58 -17.22
CA GLN A 45 9.46 -9.63 -17.72
C GLN A 45 9.45 -10.88 -16.84
N ALA A 46 9.37 -10.73 -15.52
CA ALA A 46 9.26 -11.85 -14.59
C ALA A 46 7.95 -12.62 -14.79
N ASP A 47 6.84 -11.90 -14.95
CA ASP A 47 5.53 -12.49 -15.22
C ASP A 47 5.51 -13.22 -16.56
N GLN A 48 6.13 -12.67 -17.61
CA GLN A 48 6.27 -13.36 -18.89
C GLN A 48 7.01 -14.69 -18.76
N ARG A 49 8.12 -14.72 -18.02
CA ARG A 49 8.86 -15.96 -17.75
C ARG A 49 8.03 -16.95 -16.93
N ALA A 50 7.33 -16.46 -15.91
CA ALA A 50 6.49 -17.30 -15.06
C ALA A 50 5.33 -17.93 -15.85
N ARG A 51 4.70 -17.15 -16.75
CA ARG A 51 3.64 -17.65 -17.65
C ARG A 51 4.17 -18.71 -18.60
N GLN A 52 5.36 -18.50 -19.18
CA GLN A 52 6.00 -19.48 -20.05
C GLN A 52 6.29 -20.80 -19.30
N HIS A 53 6.84 -20.70 -18.08
CA HIS A 53 7.09 -21.88 -17.25
C HIS A 53 5.83 -22.57 -16.72
N SER A 54 4.73 -21.85 -16.55
CA SER A 54 3.46 -22.44 -16.09
C SER A 54 2.66 -23.17 -17.19
N GLN A 55 3.08 -23.05 -18.45
CA GLN A 55 2.42 -23.69 -19.61
C GLN A 55 3.16 -24.93 -20.12
N GLU A 56 4.23 -25.36 -19.43
CA GLU A 56 4.93 -26.65 -19.61
C GLU A 56 4.49 -27.66 -18.54
#